data_AF-F0JF89-F1
#
_entry.id   AF-F0JF89-F1
#
_cell.length_a   1.000
_cell.length_b   1.000
_cell.length_c   1.000
_cell.angle_alpha   90.00
_cell.angle_beta   90.00
_cell.angle_gamma   90.00
#
_symmetry.space_group_name_H-M   'P 1'
#
loop_
_entity.id
_entity.type
_entity.pdbx_description
1 polymer ?
#
loop_
_entity_poly.entity_id
_entity_poly.type
_entity_poly.pdbx_seq_one_letter_code
_entity_poly.pdbx_strand_id
1 'polypeptide(L)'
;MHNDTDTASNGGGKQSLTTRLLRFAGDHSIFIVSLLFWVIVWSLAFEVLFTYSFLLSPFLIVLYIALLIGHEKMRLKPVASFAWAYPAACLLVVGALYCATGLGARSSVYRLGMDIETPHGVVSCGSMVEVVDGRNPIRSLRRVHSGKLEVRGEAVYCDLGNDNQVVAILAFDDDQNGTFKLAALPRTARQRGRAIEGADRVEIKDELILVRFADVDDLMSIKRIVPADFQTEFGPGYAFGRFWLEPVDGPYVGAGIETRLPWVVRARDGLYLYAYAYALRQIGVVCGYNPFKRDW
;
A
#
# COMPACT_ATOMS: atom_id res chain seq x y z
N MET A 1 44.28 43.10 77.45
CA MET A 1 44.03 41.65 77.30
C MET A 1 42.59 41.49 76.83
N HIS A 2 42.44 41.35 75.53
CA HIS A 2 41.17 41.21 74.80
C HIS A 2 40.85 39.72 74.75
N ASN A 3 39.65 39.32 75.18
CA ASN A 3 39.21 37.93 75.18
C ASN A 3 38.00 37.86 74.25
N ASP A 4 38.27 37.59 72.97
CA ASP A 4 37.26 37.40 71.93
C ASP A 4 36.65 36.01 72.09
N THR A 5 35.39 36.00 72.52
CA THR A 5 34.53 34.83 72.52
C THR A 5 33.87 34.69 71.16
N ASP A 6 34.44 33.82 70.31
CA ASP A 6 33.81 33.38 69.06
C ASP A 6 32.68 32.37 69.35
N THR A 7 31.46 32.87 69.46
CA THR A 7 30.23 32.06 69.37
C THR A 7 29.96 31.68 67.92
N ALA A 8 30.40 30.49 67.52
CA ALA A 8 30.03 29.88 66.24
C ALA A 8 28.54 29.49 66.24
N SER A 9 27.70 30.31 65.60
CA SER A 9 26.28 30.01 65.40
C SER A 9 26.12 28.90 64.35
N ASN A 10 25.80 27.70 64.81
CA ASN A 10 25.45 26.56 63.97
C ASN A 10 24.03 26.75 63.39
N GLY A 11 23.92 27.63 62.39
CA GLY A 11 22.70 27.90 61.63
C GLY A 11 22.40 26.80 60.63
N GLY A 12 22.00 25.63 61.12
CA GLY A 12 21.47 24.53 60.33
C GLY A 12 20.14 24.92 59.69
N GLY A 13 20.21 25.68 58.59
CA GLY A 13 19.05 26.12 57.83
C GLY A 13 18.25 24.92 57.34
N LYS A 14 17.09 24.70 57.96
CA LYS A 14 16.02 23.83 57.44
C LYS A 14 15.56 24.41 56.10
N GLN A 15 16.29 24.10 55.03
CA GLN A 15 15.79 24.33 53.69
C GLN A 15 14.46 23.59 53.57
N SER A 16 13.39 24.33 53.30
CA SER A 16 12.05 23.78 53.29
C SER A 16 11.97 22.68 52.23
N LEU A 17 11.23 21.62 52.57
CA LEU A 17 10.97 20.47 51.70
C LEU A 17 10.52 20.91 50.29
N THR A 18 9.81 22.04 50.19
CA THR A 18 9.40 22.68 48.93
C THR A 18 10.58 23.05 48.03
N THR A 19 11.67 23.59 48.56
CA THR A 19 12.84 23.98 47.76
C THR A 19 13.61 22.77 47.25
N ARG A 20 13.62 21.66 48.00
CA ARG A 20 14.20 20.38 47.55
C ARG A 20 13.34 19.73 46.46
N LEU A 21 12.02 19.76 46.60
CA LEU A 21 11.10 19.22 45.59
C LEU A 21 11.12 20.03 44.29
N LEU A 22 11.24 21.36 44.36
CA LEU A 22 11.35 22.22 43.16
C LEU A 22 12.67 22.00 42.41
N ARG A 23 13.80 21.80 43.11
CA ARG A 23 15.07 21.44 42.46
C ARG A 23 15.02 20.07 41.81
N PHE A 24 14.43 19.10 42.49
CA PHE A 24 14.24 17.75 41.95
C PHE A 24 13.36 17.77 40.68
N ALA A 25 12.26 18.53 40.69
CA ALA A 25 11.40 18.69 39.52
C ALA A 25 12.11 19.40 38.34
N GLY A 26 12.98 20.37 38.61
CA GLY A 26 13.79 21.05 37.59
C GLY A 26 14.76 20.10 36.88
N ASP A 27 15.49 19.29 37.66
CA ASP A 27 16.51 18.37 37.14
C ASP A 27 15.91 17.16 36.40
N HIS A 28 14.67 16.78 36.71
CA HIS A 28 14.00 15.63 36.07
C HIS A 28 13.04 15.99 34.94
N SER A 29 12.75 17.28 34.72
CA SER A 29 11.84 17.71 33.65
C SER A 29 12.31 17.28 32.26
N ILE A 30 13.62 17.38 32.00
CA ILE A 30 14.25 16.91 30.74
C ILE A 30 14.06 15.40 30.57
N PHE A 31 14.21 14.63 31.66
CA PHE A 31 14.03 13.18 31.62
C PHE A 31 12.58 12.79 31.33
N ILE A 32 11.61 13.46 31.96
CA ILE A 32 10.18 13.19 31.75
C ILE A 32 9.77 13.54 30.31
N VAL A 33 10.19 14.69 29.80
CA VAL A 33 9.90 15.11 28.42
C VAL A 33 10.52 14.13 27.41
N SER A 34 11.76 13.69 27.66
CA SER A 34 12.42 12.68 26.86
C SER A 34 11.68 11.33 26.89
N LEU A 35 11.26 10.86 28.07
CA LEU A 35 10.53 9.60 28.22
C LEU A 35 9.19 9.66 27.45
N LEU A 36 8.43 10.75 27.61
CA LEU A 36 7.17 10.94 26.90
C LEU A 36 7.36 11.01 25.39
N PHE A 37 8.40 11.71 24.92
CA PHE A 37 8.76 11.73 23.51
C PHE A 37 9.00 10.30 22.98
N TRP A 38 9.77 9.49 23.70
CA TRP A 38 10.04 8.11 23.30
C TRP A 38 8.79 7.22 23.35
N VAL A 39 7.90 7.41 24.33
CA VAL A 39 6.62 6.68 24.39
C VAL A 39 5.72 7.03 23.20
N ILE A 40 5.64 8.30 22.81
CA ILE A 40 4.86 8.75 21.64
C ILE A 40 5.48 8.21 20.35
N VAL A 41 6.81 8.30 20.20
CA VAL A 41 7.51 7.72 19.04
C VAL A 41 7.29 6.20 18.98
N TRP A 42 7.38 5.51 20.13
CA TRP A 42 7.09 4.08 20.21
C TRP A 42 5.66 3.74 19.86
N SER A 43 4.67 4.52 20.29
CA SER A 43 3.27 4.24 19.97
C SER A 43 2.96 4.48 18.49
N LEU A 44 3.52 5.54 17.90
CA LEU A 44 3.32 5.88 16.49
C LEU A 44 4.06 4.95 15.53
N ALA A 45 5.24 4.45 15.96
CA ALA A 45 6.04 3.53 15.17
C ALA A 45 5.92 2.07 15.65
N PHE A 46 4.94 1.74 16.51
CA PHE A 46 4.88 0.45 17.21
C PHE A 46 4.91 -0.74 16.25
N GLU A 47 4.12 -0.75 15.18
CA GLU A 47 4.11 -1.88 14.24
C GLU A 47 5.44 -2.06 13.50
N VAL A 48 6.10 -0.94 13.19
CA VAL A 48 7.41 -0.94 12.55
C VAL A 48 8.45 -1.40 13.56
N LEU A 49 8.57 -0.74 14.71
CA LEU A 49 9.51 -1.08 15.77
C LEU A 49 9.31 -2.49 16.30
N PHE A 50 8.09 -3.02 16.33
CA PHE A 50 7.80 -4.41 16.69
C PHE A 50 8.38 -5.38 15.67
N THR A 51 8.22 -5.10 14.38
CA THR A 51 8.84 -5.87 13.29
C THR A 51 10.37 -5.81 13.37
N TYR A 52 10.93 -4.67 13.77
CA TYR A 52 12.38 -4.49 13.96
C TYR A 52 12.86 -4.73 15.41
N SER A 53 11.99 -5.20 16.31
CA SER A 53 12.30 -5.28 17.75
C SER A 53 13.36 -6.34 18.04
N PHE A 54 13.36 -7.43 17.25
CA PHE A 54 14.41 -8.45 17.29
C PHE A 54 15.77 -7.91 16.87
N LEU A 55 15.80 -6.94 15.95
CA LEU A 55 17.03 -6.24 15.59
C LEU A 55 17.42 -5.22 16.65
N LEU A 56 16.44 -4.60 17.34
CA LEU A 56 16.67 -3.56 18.35
C LEU A 56 16.94 -4.09 19.78
N SER A 57 16.58 -5.34 20.10
CA SER A 57 16.70 -5.91 21.45
C SER A 57 18.13 -5.95 22.02
N PRO A 58 19.20 -6.34 21.27
CA PRO A 58 20.55 -6.26 21.82
C PRO A 58 20.97 -4.80 22.08
N PHE A 59 20.40 -3.84 21.36
CA PHE A 59 20.72 -2.42 21.52
C PHE A 59 20.04 -1.79 22.73
N LEU A 60 18.82 -2.22 23.08
CA LEU A 60 18.16 -1.82 24.33
C LEU A 60 18.94 -2.35 25.55
N ILE A 61 19.51 -3.54 25.44
CA ILE A 61 20.37 -4.13 26.49
C ILE A 61 21.65 -3.29 26.65
N VAL A 62 22.32 -2.93 25.55
CA VAL A 62 23.53 -2.07 25.59
C VAL A 62 23.22 -0.67 26.13
N LEU A 63 22.09 -0.07 25.74
CA LEU A 63 21.65 1.22 26.26
C LEU A 63 21.34 1.15 27.76
N TYR A 64 20.66 0.09 28.20
CA TYR A 64 20.35 -0.14 29.61
C TYR A 64 21.63 -0.31 30.44
N ILE A 65 22.61 -1.07 29.95
CA ILE A 65 23.93 -1.22 30.59
C ILE A 65 24.66 0.13 30.66
N ALA A 66 24.63 0.92 29.58
CA ALA A 66 25.26 2.25 29.56
C ALA A 66 24.60 3.22 30.56
N LEU A 67 23.27 3.17 30.71
CA LEU A 67 22.54 3.96 31.70
C LEU A 67 22.85 3.53 33.13
N LEU A 68 22.96 2.22 33.39
CA LEU A 68 23.38 1.70 34.69
C LEU A 68 24.80 2.15 35.05
N ILE A 69 25.74 2.10 34.10
CA ILE A 69 27.12 2.57 34.29
C ILE A 69 27.17 4.09 34.49
N GLY A 70 26.33 4.85 33.77
CA GLY A 70 26.23 6.30 33.91
C GLY A 70 25.66 6.76 35.25
N HIS A 71 24.81 5.95 35.90
CA HIS A 71 24.21 6.26 37.19
C HIS A 71 25.22 6.22 38.36
N GLU A 72 26.27 5.41 38.26
CA GLU A 72 27.32 5.29 39.30
C GLU A 72 28.44 6.33 39.16
N LYS A 73 28.11 7.63 39.23
CA LYS A 73 29.09 8.68 39.63
C LYS A 73 30.22 9.03 38.64
N MET A 74 30.16 8.64 37.36
CA MET A 74 31.19 9.09 36.40
C MET A 74 30.82 10.37 35.66
N ARG A 75 31.76 11.34 35.64
CA ARG A 75 31.81 12.57 34.81
C ARG A 75 31.92 12.26 33.30
N LEU A 76 31.19 11.27 32.79
CA LEU A 76 31.26 10.81 31.40
C LEU A 76 30.22 11.51 30.53
N LYS A 77 30.36 12.83 30.37
CA LYS A 77 29.65 13.60 29.33
C LYS A 77 29.76 12.96 27.92
N PRO A 78 30.91 12.41 27.47
CA PRO A 78 30.99 11.82 26.13
C PRO A 78 30.24 10.48 25.97
N VAL A 79 30.10 9.68 27.04
CA VAL A 79 29.39 8.39 26.96
C VAL A 79 27.88 8.60 26.84
N ALA A 80 27.35 9.61 27.54
CA ALA A 80 25.96 10.03 27.35
C ALA A 80 25.72 10.48 25.90
N SER A 81 26.60 11.33 25.33
CA SER A 81 26.47 11.76 23.93
C SER A 81 26.51 10.59 22.94
N PHE A 82 27.36 9.60 23.17
CA PHE A 82 27.47 8.41 22.32
C PHE A 82 26.23 7.51 22.44
N ALA A 83 25.68 7.37 23.64
CA ALA A 83 24.45 6.62 23.90
C ALA A 83 23.22 7.26 23.22
N TRP A 84 23.23 8.57 22.98
CA TRP A 84 22.18 9.28 22.23
C TRP A 84 22.40 9.25 20.71
N ALA A 85 23.65 9.35 20.26
CA ALA A 85 23.98 9.39 18.83
C ALA A 85 23.59 8.10 18.10
N TYR A 86 23.75 6.95 18.75
CA TYR A 86 23.48 5.65 18.14
C TYR A 86 21.99 5.38 17.83
N PRO A 87 21.04 5.49 18.78
CA PRO A 87 19.61 5.34 18.49
C PRO A 87 19.10 6.43 17.54
N ALA A 88 19.64 7.66 17.62
CA ALA A 88 19.33 8.71 16.65
C ALA A 88 19.78 8.33 15.23
N ALA A 89 20.97 7.73 15.08
CA ALA A 89 21.45 7.22 13.81
C ALA A 89 20.57 6.06 13.29
N CYS A 90 20.18 5.12 14.16
CA CYS A 90 19.26 4.04 13.77
C CYS A 90 17.90 4.56 13.31
N LEU A 91 17.33 5.55 14.02
CA LEU A 91 16.07 6.19 13.61
C LEU A 91 16.22 6.94 12.29
N LEU A 92 17.34 7.63 12.06
CA LEU A 92 17.63 8.28 10.79
C LEU A 92 17.73 7.26 9.65
N VAL A 93 18.37 6.11 9.87
CA VAL A 93 18.44 5.04 8.86
C VAL A 93 17.07 4.46 8.58
N VAL A 94 16.28 4.12 9.60
CA VAL A 94 14.91 3.58 9.43
C VAL A 94 14.01 4.61 8.74
N GLY A 95 14.09 5.88 9.15
CA GLY A 95 13.35 6.99 8.53
C GLY A 95 13.76 7.20 7.08
N ALA A 96 15.06 7.18 6.78
CA ALA A 96 15.56 7.28 5.41
C ALA A 96 15.10 6.10 4.54
N LEU A 97 15.12 4.88 5.07
CA LEU A 97 14.59 3.70 4.38
C LEU A 97 13.08 3.82 4.12
N TYR A 98 12.32 4.32 5.08
CA TYR A 98 10.89 4.57 4.92
C TYR A 98 10.61 5.63 3.85
N CYS A 99 11.30 6.78 3.91
CA CYS A 99 11.22 7.82 2.89
C CYS A 99 11.61 7.29 1.51
N ALA A 100 12.67 6.48 1.41
CA ALA A 100 13.10 5.87 0.15
C ALA A 100 12.03 4.93 -0.43
N THR A 101 11.27 4.23 0.41
CA THR A 101 10.14 3.40 -0.06
C THR A 101 8.95 4.22 -0.54
N GLY A 102 8.61 5.32 0.14
CA GLY A 102 7.52 6.21 -0.29
C GLY A 102 7.84 6.97 -1.58
N LEU A 103 9.07 7.48 -1.71
CA LEU A 103 9.56 8.15 -2.91
C LEU A 103 9.77 7.20 -4.10
N GLY A 104 9.92 5.90 -3.82
CA GLY A 104 10.17 4.87 -4.82
C GLY A 104 8.91 4.27 -5.44
N ALA A 105 7.71 4.66 -4.98
CA ALA A 105 6.46 4.13 -5.53
C ALA A 105 6.33 4.51 -7.01
N ARG A 106 6.23 3.50 -7.87
CA ARG A 106 6.05 3.71 -9.32
C ARG A 106 4.61 3.40 -9.69
N SER A 107 3.89 4.39 -10.18
CA SER A 107 2.63 4.16 -10.89
C SER A 107 2.93 3.83 -12.35
N SER A 108 2.21 2.88 -12.91
CA SER A 108 2.24 2.56 -14.34
C SER A 108 0.80 2.39 -14.80
N VAL A 109 0.40 3.23 -15.75
CA VAL A 109 -0.93 3.21 -16.35
C VAL A 109 -0.84 2.55 -17.72
N TYR A 110 -1.81 1.71 -18.02
CA TYR A 110 -1.98 1.10 -19.33
C TYR A 110 -3.46 0.96 -19.66
N ARG A 111 -3.78 0.91 -20.95
CA ARG A 111 -5.10 0.56 -21.45
C ARG A 111 -5.12 -0.93 -21.76
N LEU A 112 -6.06 -1.63 -21.17
CA LEU A 112 -6.37 -3.02 -21.44
C LEU A 112 -7.59 -3.05 -22.36
N GLY A 113 -7.59 -3.85 -23.41
CA GLY A 113 -8.70 -3.88 -24.35
C GLY A 113 -8.89 -5.20 -25.04
N MET A 114 -9.97 -5.28 -25.80
CA MET A 114 -10.31 -6.42 -26.64
C MET A 114 -10.88 -5.95 -27.98
N ASP A 115 -10.63 -6.76 -29.00
CA ASP A 115 -11.19 -6.60 -30.34
C ASP A 115 -12.21 -7.73 -30.57
N ILE A 116 -13.42 -7.38 -30.96
CA ILE A 116 -14.52 -8.31 -31.26
C ILE A 116 -14.96 -8.07 -32.69
N GLU A 117 -14.97 -9.13 -33.50
CA GLU A 117 -15.54 -9.10 -34.84
C GLU A 117 -17.06 -9.19 -34.73
N THR A 118 -17.76 -8.30 -35.42
CA THR A 118 -19.23 -8.28 -35.53
C THR A 118 -19.62 -8.29 -37.01
N PRO A 119 -20.88 -8.60 -37.35
CA PRO A 119 -21.38 -8.49 -38.73
C PRO A 119 -21.22 -7.10 -39.35
N HIS A 120 -21.06 -6.07 -38.52
CA HIS A 120 -20.90 -4.68 -38.93
C HIS A 120 -19.44 -4.20 -38.95
N GLY A 121 -18.49 -5.06 -38.57
CA GLY A 121 -17.07 -4.75 -38.50
C GLY A 121 -16.46 -5.03 -37.12
N VAL A 122 -15.19 -4.67 -36.95
CA VAL A 122 -14.47 -4.88 -35.69
C VAL A 122 -14.82 -3.79 -34.70
N VAL A 123 -15.31 -4.19 -33.52
CA VAL A 123 -15.53 -3.31 -32.37
C VAL A 123 -14.33 -3.47 -31.43
N SER A 124 -13.62 -2.38 -31.18
CA SER A 124 -12.46 -2.33 -30.28
C SER A 124 -12.82 -1.53 -29.03
N CYS A 125 -12.67 -2.12 -27.85
CA CYS A 125 -12.96 -1.46 -26.59
C CYS A 125 -11.78 -1.58 -25.65
N GLY A 126 -11.64 -0.61 -24.74
CA GLY A 126 -10.58 -0.63 -23.74
C GLY A 126 -10.95 0.13 -22.48
N SER A 127 -10.30 -0.25 -21.39
CA SER A 127 -10.39 0.37 -20.08
C SER A 127 -8.98 0.62 -19.54
N MET A 128 -8.80 1.66 -18.73
CA MET A 128 -7.50 1.93 -18.11
C MET A 128 -7.32 1.08 -16.86
N VAL A 129 -6.08 0.70 -16.62
CA VAL A 129 -5.62 0.04 -15.41
C VAL A 129 -4.36 0.75 -14.91
N GLU A 130 -4.37 1.14 -13.65
CA GLU A 130 -3.23 1.70 -12.93
C GLU A 130 -2.65 0.63 -12.00
N VAL A 131 -1.33 0.48 -12.06
CA VAL A 131 -0.58 -0.35 -11.13
C VAL A 131 0.36 0.54 -10.34
N VAL A 132 0.11 0.66 -9.04
CA VAL A 132 1.00 1.34 -8.10
C VAL A 132 1.89 0.31 -7.42
N ASP A 133 3.15 0.23 -7.86
CA ASP A 133 4.17 -0.62 -7.24
C ASP A 133 4.95 0.20 -6.21
N GLY A 134 4.47 0.17 -4.96
CA GLY A 134 5.16 0.72 -3.79
C GLY A 134 6.19 -0.23 -3.18
N ARG A 135 6.46 -1.40 -3.78
CA ARG A 135 7.43 -2.35 -3.20
C ARG A 135 8.82 -1.73 -3.20
N ASN A 136 9.59 -2.02 -2.15
CA ASN A 136 10.94 -1.51 -2.00
C ASN A 136 11.80 -1.90 -3.21
N PRO A 137 12.50 -0.94 -3.86
CA PRO A 137 13.36 -1.22 -5.02
C PRO A 137 14.54 -2.13 -4.64
N ILE A 138 14.98 -2.14 -3.38
CA ILE A 138 16.08 -2.97 -2.90
C ILE A 138 15.56 -4.37 -2.54
N ARG A 139 15.98 -5.39 -3.31
CA ARG A 139 15.49 -6.78 -3.18
C ARG A 139 15.68 -7.39 -1.79
N SER A 140 16.81 -7.12 -1.13
CA SER A 140 17.08 -7.62 0.23
C SER A 140 16.13 -7.03 1.27
N LEU A 141 15.73 -5.76 1.10
CA LEU A 141 14.83 -5.08 2.02
C LEU A 141 13.36 -5.42 1.80
N ARG A 142 12.97 -5.98 0.64
CA ARG A 142 11.59 -6.45 0.40
C ARG A 142 11.11 -7.47 1.43
N ARG A 143 12.02 -8.27 2.03
CA ARG A 143 11.67 -9.23 3.09
C ARG A 143 11.28 -8.57 4.40
N VAL A 144 11.81 -7.36 4.64
CA VAL A 144 11.66 -6.66 5.91
C VAL A 144 10.57 -5.59 5.81
N HIS A 145 10.49 -4.92 4.67
CA HIS A 145 9.42 -4.01 4.33
C HIS A 145 9.19 -4.01 2.82
N SER A 146 8.16 -4.72 2.37
CA SER A 146 7.64 -4.53 1.02
C SER A 146 6.49 -3.53 1.12
N GLY A 147 6.66 -2.35 0.50
CA GLY A 147 5.51 -1.47 0.30
C GLY A 147 4.47 -2.15 -0.61
N LYS A 148 3.36 -1.46 -0.83
CA LYS A 148 2.14 -2.11 -1.33
C LYS A 148 2.15 -2.24 -2.85
N LEU A 149 1.61 -3.34 -3.35
CA LEU A 149 1.22 -3.46 -4.75
C LEU A 149 -0.28 -3.23 -4.81
N GLU A 150 -0.68 -2.12 -5.42
CA GLU A 150 -2.09 -1.77 -5.61
C GLU A 150 -2.38 -1.76 -7.11
N VAL A 151 -3.50 -2.37 -7.50
CA VAL A 151 -4.01 -2.32 -8.86
C VAL A 151 -5.38 -1.66 -8.79
N ARG A 152 -5.58 -0.65 -9.62
CA ARG A 152 -6.82 0.10 -9.79
C ARG A 152 -7.25 -0.01 -11.24
N GLY A 153 -8.50 -0.36 -11.49
CA GLY A 153 -9.00 -0.46 -12.85
C GLY A 153 -10.43 -0.93 -12.90
N GLU A 154 -11.02 -0.72 -14.06
CA GLU A 154 -12.38 -1.14 -14.40
C GLU A 154 -12.34 -2.21 -15.48
N ALA A 155 -13.26 -3.17 -15.42
CA ALA A 155 -13.43 -4.17 -16.46
C ALA A 155 -13.64 -3.52 -17.84
N VAL A 156 -13.20 -4.20 -18.88
CA VAL A 156 -13.37 -3.71 -20.25
C VAL A 156 -14.81 -4.00 -20.67
N TYR A 157 -15.60 -2.96 -20.91
CA TYR A 157 -16.98 -3.09 -21.40
C TYR A 157 -17.05 -2.79 -22.89
N CYS A 158 -17.57 -3.74 -23.66
CA CYS A 158 -17.93 -3.59 -25.07
C CYS A 158 -19.44 -3.65 -25.26
N ASP A 159 -20.00 -2.60 -25.86
CA ASP A 159 -21.33 -2.61 -26.45
C ASP A 159 -21.21 -3.09 -27.90
N LEU A 160 -21.90 -4.17 -28.25
CA LEU A 160 -21.92 -4.75 -29.59
C LEU A 160 -23.18 -4.35 -30.37
N GLY A 161 -24.09 -3.58 -29.75
CA GLY A 161 -25.40 -3.23 -30.28
C GLY A 161 -26.44 -4.35 -30.14
N ASN A 162 -27.71 -4.03 -30.40
CA ASN A 162 -28.86 -4.95 -30.24
C ASN A 162 -28.91 -5.61 -28.84
N ASP A 163 -28.64 -4.82 -27.79
CA ASP A 163 -28.60 -5.29 -26.40
C ASP A 163 -27.59 -6.44 -26.15
N ASN A 164 -26.55 -6.53 -26.99
CA ASN A 164 -25.43 -7.43 -26.78
C ASN A 164 -24.25 -6.67 -26.19
N GLN A 165 -23.76 -7.16 -25.06
CA GLN A 165 -22.58 -6.63 -24.39
C GLN A 165 -21.65 -7.75 -23.97
N VAL A 166 -20.36 -7.44 -24.03
CA VAL A 166 -19.30 -8.31 -23.53
C VAL A 166 -18.49 -7.51 -22.53
N VAL A 167 -18.27 -8.09 -21.36
CA VAL A 167 -17.42 -7.52 -20.33
C VAL A 167 -16.25 -8.45 -20.09
N ALA A 168 -15.02 -7.96 -20.28
CA ALA A 168 -13.82 -8.66 -19.87
C ALA A 168 -13.48 -8.22 -18.45
N ILE A 169 -13.71 -9.11 -17.50
CA ILE A 169 -13.45 -8.84 -16.10
C ILE A 169 -11.94 -8.93 -15.83
N LEU A 170 -11.47 -8.13 -14.87
CA LEU A 170 -10.06 -8.06 -14.46
C LEU A 170 -9.67 -9.25 -13.56
N ALA A 171 -10.14 -10.44 -13.92
CA ALA A 171 -9.82 -11.72 -13.30
C ALA A 171 -9.37 -12.71 -14.37
N PHE A 172 -8.45 -13.59 -13.98
CA PHE A 172 -7.93 -14.66 -14.84
C PHE A 172 -8.50 -15.99 -14.36
N ASP A 173 -8.72 -16.92 -15.29
CA ASP A 173 -9.40 -18.20 -15.04
C ASP A 173 -8.75 -19.10 -13.97
N ASP A 174 -7.48 -18.85 -13.67
CA ASP A 174 -6.61 -19.80 -12.97
C ASP A 174 -6.25 -19.43 -11.51
N ASP A 175 -6.47 -18.21 -10.98
CA ASP A 175 -5.85 -17.95 -9.66
C ASP A 175 -6.37 -16.80 -8.78
N GLN A 176 -6.25 -17.04 -7.48
CA GLN A 176 -6.32 -16.10 -6.34
C GLN A 176 -5.29 -14.94 -6.45
N ASN A 177 -4.44 -14.95 -7.48
CA ASN A 177 -3.38 -13.96 -7.74
C ASN A 177 -3.67 -13.02 -8.93
N GLY A 178 -4.92 -12.82 -9.34
CA GLY A 178 -5.28 -11.93 -10.45
C GLY A 178 -4.60 -10.55 -10.40
N THR A 179 -4.51 -9.95 -9.21
CA THR A 179 -3.79 -8.70 -8.96
C THR A 179 -2.31 -8.75 -9.36
N PHE A 180 -1.61 -9.86 -9.06
CA PHE A 180 -0.20 -10.02 -9.43
C PHE A 180 -0.03 -10.18 -10.94
N LYS A 181 -0.95 -10.92 -11.60
CA LYS A 181 -0.95 -11.06 -13.06
C LYS A 181 -1.16 -9.70 -13.73
N LEU A 182 -2.17 -8.92 -13.32
CA LEU A 182 -2.41 -7.55 -13.82
C LEU A 182 -1.21 -6.62 -13.59
N ALA A 183 -0.59 -6.70 -12.42
CA ALA A 183 0.60 -5.90 -12.11
C ALA A 183 1.84 -6.30 -12.92
N ALA A 184 1.92 -7.55 -13.37
CA ALA A 184 3.01 -8.06 -14.19
C ALA A 184 2.83 -7.74 -15.68
N LEU A 185 1.58 -7.54 -16.14
CA LEU A 185 1.26 -7.29 -17.56
C LEU A 185 2.11 -6.20 -18.22
N PRO A 186 2.33 -5.00 -17.63
CA PRO A 186 3.17 -3.99 -18.27
C PRO A 186 4.62 -4.43 -18.45
N ARG A 187 5.15 -5.24 -17.52
CA ARG A 187 6.52 -5.75 -17.59
C ARG A 187 6.65 -6.84 -18.65
N THR A 188 5.71 -7.79 -18.69
CA THR A 188 5.68 -8.85 -19.71
C THR A 188 5.44 -8.25 -21.09
N ALA A 189 4.52 -7.28 -21.21
CA ALA A 189 4.27 -6.55 -22.44
C ALA A 189 5.49 -5.76 -22.90
N ARG A 190 6.22 -5.05 -22.03
CA ARG A 190 7.48 -4.37 -22.40
C ARG A 190 8.59 -5.34 -22.83
N GLN A 191 8.69 -6.50 -22.18
CA GLN A 191 9.66 -7.53 -22.57
C GLN A 191 9.34 -8.09 -23.96
N ARG A 192 8.05 -8.30 -24.28
CA ARG A 192 7.60 -8.75 -25.59
C ARG A 192 7.65 -7.64 -26.65
N GLY A 193 7.21 -6.43 -26.33
CA GLY A 193 7.21 -5.26 -27.21
C GLY A 193 8.62 -4.75 -27.52
N ARG A 194 9.61 -4.96 -26.66
CA ARG A 194 11.02 -4.79 -27.06
C ARG A 194 11.48 -5.76 -28.14
N ALA A 195 10.79 -6.89 -28.31
CA ALA A 195 11.00 -7.80 -29.43
C ALA A 195 10.15 -7.42 -30.67
N ILE A 196 9.25 -6.44 -30.54
CA ILE A 196 8.35 -5.94 -31.59
C ILE A 196 8.44 -4.41 -31.57
N GLU A 197 9.58 -3.86 -32.00
CA GLU A 197 9.78 -2.40 -32.09
C GLU A 197 8.61 -1.73 -32.85
N GLY A 198 7.93 -0.78 -32.21
CA GLY A 198 6.91 0.07 -32.84
C GLY A 198 5.45 -0.38 -32.71
N ALA A 199 5.13 -1.43 -31.95
CA ALA A 199 3.73 -1.80 -31.71
C ALA A 199 3.11 -0.97 -30.56
N ASP A 200 2.17 -0.08 -30.90
CA ASP A 200 1.38 0.69 -29.91
C ASP A 200 0.52 -0.24 -29.02
N ARG A 201 0.11 -1.40 -29.55
CA ARG A 201 -0.67 -2.42 -28.85
C ARG A 201 0.08 -3.75 -28.82
N VAL A 202 0.24 -4.31 -27.63
CA VAL A 202 0.83 -5.62 -27.40
C VAL A 202 -0.27 -6.62 -27.12
N GLU A 203 -0.35 -7.67 -27.94
CA GLU A 203 -1.30 -8.76 -27.71
C GLU A 203 -0.97 -9.53 -26.43
N ILE A 204 -1.99 -9.78 -25.62
CA ILE A 204 -1.87 -10.59 -24.41
C ILE A 204 -2.54 -11.93 -24.65
N LYS A 205 -1.79 -13.00 -24.38
CA LYS A 205 -2.27 -14.39 -24.50
C LYS A 205 -3.01 -14.88 -23.26
N ASP A 206 -2.93 -14.12 -22.17
CA ASP A 206 -3.62 -14.46 -20.94
C ASP A 206 -5.11 -14.18 -21.13
N GLU A 207 -5.92 -15.23 -21.06
CA GLU A 207 -7.37 -15.11 -21.28
C GLU A 207 -8.02 -14.49 -20.04
N LEU A 208 -8.43 -13.23 -20.18
CA LEU A 208 -9.37 -12.62 -19.24
C LEU A 208 -10.70 -13.36 -19.34
N ILE A 209 -11.39 -13.49 -18.22
CA ILE A 209 -12.72 -14.08 -18.23
C ILE A 209 -13.67 -13.12 -18.95
N LEU A 210 -14.36 -13.62 -19.98
CA LEU A 210 -15.40 -12.89 -20.68
C LEU A 210 -16.75 -13.24 -20.07
N VAL A 211 -17.58 -12.24 -19.84
CA VAL A 211 -18.94 -12.42 -19.38
C VAL A 211 -19.90 -11.59 -20.21
N ARG A 212 -21.13 -12.06 -20.35
CA ARG A 212 -22.28 -11.27 -20.78
C ARG A 212 -23.33 -11.24 -19.69
N PHE A 213 -24.24 -10.30 -19.83
CA PHE A 213 -25.41 -10.19 -18.96
C PHE A 213 -26.63 -10.49 -19.84
N ALA A 214 -27.54 -11.34 -19.39
CA ALA A 214 -28.82 -11.45 -20.08
C ALA A 214 -29.70 -10.21 -19.81
N ASP A 215 -29.50 -9.58 -18.65
CA ASP A 215 -30.09 -8.30 -18.26
C ASP A 215 -29.01 -7.46 -17.56
N VAL A 216 -28.67 -6.30 -18.14
CA VAL A 216 -27.64 -5.41 -17.61
C VAL A 216 -27.98 -4.89 -16.21
N ASP A 217 -29.26 -4.85 -15.84
CA ASP A 217 -29.71 -4.36 -14.53
C ASP A 217 -29.74 -5.46 -13.45
N ASP A 218 -29.54 -6.72 -13.84
CA ASP A 218 -29.50 -7.89 -12.96
C ASP A 218 -28.12 -8.57 -12.94
N LEU A 219 -27.44 -8.48 -11.80
CA LEU A 219 -26.16 -9.14 -11.54
C LEU A 219 -26.25 -10.68 -11.66
N MET A 220 -27.41 -11.27 -11.38
CA MET A 220 -27.60 -12.73 -11.43
C MET A 220 -27.72 -13.26 -12.85
N SER A 221 -27.86 -12.37 -13.83
CA SER A 221 -27.93 -12.70 -15.25
C SER A 221 -26.56 -12.93 -15.91
N ILE A 222 -25.47 -12.86 -15.13
CA ILE A 222 -24.11 -13.08 -15.62
C ILE A 222 -23.98 -14.49 -16.21
N LYS A 223 -23.49 -14.53 -17.45
CA LYS A 223 -23.08 -15.76 -18.13
C LYS A 223 -21.64 -15.62 -18.61
N ARG A 224 -20.78 -16.55 -18.20
CA ARG A 224 -19.42 -16.66 -18.72
C ARG A 224 -19.46 -17.07 -20.20
N ILE A 225 -18.60 -16.44 -21.00
CA ILE A 225 -18.41 -16.74 -22.42
C ILE A 225 -17.02 -17.32 -22.63
N VAL A 226 -16.94 -18.39 -23.40
CA VAL A 226 -15.68 -18.91 -23.92
C VAL A 226 -15.45 -18.27 -25.30
N PRO A 227 -14.24 -17.77 -25.64
CA PRO A 227 -13.96 -17.16 -26.94
C PRO A 227 -14.41 -17.99 -28.15
N ALA A 228 -14.27 -19.33 -28.08
CA ALA A 228 -14.68 -20.25 -29.13
C ALA A 228 -16.22 -20.32 -29.35
N ASP A 229 -17.01 -19.95 -28.34
CA ASP A 229 -18.47 -20.04 -28.37
C ASP A 229 -19.14 -18.70 -28.75
N PHE A 230 -18.37 -17.68 -29.14
CA PHE A 230 -18.90 -16.34 -29.46
C PHE A 230 -20.03 -16.37 -30.50
N GLN A 231 -19.84 -17.14 -31.58
CA GLN A 231 -20.86 -17.26 -32.63
C GLN A 231 -22.14 -17.95 -32.13
N THR A 232 -22.02 -18.88 -31.18
CA THR A 232 -23.16 -19.56 -30.55
C THR A 232 -23.91 -18.62 -29.61
N GLU A 233 -23.20 -17.76 -28.88
CA GLU A 233 -23.80 -16.83 -27.91
C GLU A 233 -24.42 -15.59 -28.54
N PHE A 234 -23.80 -15.04 -29.60
CA PHE A 234 -24.19 -13.77 -30.22
C PHE A 234 -24.77 -13.91 -31.64
N GLY A 235 -24.62 -15.08 -32.26
CA GLY A 235 -25.11 -15.38 -33.60
C GLY A 235 -24.04 -15.30 -34.70
N PRO A 236 -24.43 -15.57 -35.95
CA PRO A 236 -23.50 -15.59 -37.10
C PRO A 236 -22.77 -14.26 -37.29
N GLY A 237 -21.47 -14.33 -37.58
CA GLY A 237 -20.63 -13.14 -37.84
C GLY A 237 -20.04 -12.48 -36.59
N TYR A 238 -20.29 -13.03 -35.39
CA TYR A 238 -19.58 -12.65 -34.18
C TYR A 238 -18.40 -13.58 -33.92
N ALA A 239 -17.23 -13.02 -33.67
CA ALA A 239 -16.05 -13.76 -33.24
C ALA A 239 -15.19 -12.93 -32.28
N PHE A 240 -14.56 -13.61 -31.32
CA PHE A 240 -13.56 -12.97 -30.48
C PHE A 240 -12.25 -12.84 -31.28
N GLY A 241 -11.70 -11.62 -31.35
CA GLY A 241 -10.43 -11.37 -31.99
C GLY A 241 -9.27 -11.63 -31.04
N ARG A 242 -8.97 -10.65 -30.19
CA ARG A 242 -7.82 -10.72 -29.27
C ARG A 242 -7.96 -9.77 -28.09
N PHE A 243 -7.22 -10.07 -27.03
CA PHE A 243 -6.91 -9.10 -25.99
C PHE A 243 -5.62 -8.34 -26.31
N TRP A 244 -5.59 -7.07 -25.95
CA TRP A 244 -4.41 -6.24 -26.14
C TRP A 244 -4.17 -5.31 -24.94
N LEU A 245 -2.93 -4.87 -24.83
CA LEU A 245 -2.46 -3.89 -23.85
C LEU A 245 -1.71 -2.77 -24.54
N GLU A 246 -2.00 -1.53 -24.18
CA GLU A 246 -1.37 -0.32 -24.68
C GLU A 246 -0.82 0.48 -23.49
N PRO A 247 0.50 0.71 -23.37
CA PRO A 247 1.05 1.58 -22.35
C PRO A 247 0.53 3.01 -22.54
N VAL A 248 0.12 3.68 -21.46
CA VAL A 248 -0.42 5.05 -21.52
C VAL A 248 0.47 5.97 -20.70
N ASP A 249 0.90 7.07 -21.33
CA ASP A 249 1.53 8.18 -20.62
C ASP A 249 0.45 9.11 -20.08
N GLY A 250 0.35 9.23 -18.76
CA GLY A 250 -0.61 10.13 -18.12
C GLY A 250 -1.24 9.56 -16.85
N PRO A 251 -2.11 10.34 -16.19
CA PRO A 251 -2.85 9.88 -15.01
C PRO A 251 -3.93 8.86 -15.39
N TYR A 252 -4.31 8.03 -14.43
CA TYR A 252 -5.46 7.15 -14.55
C TYR A 252 -6.76 7.94 -14.77
N VAL A 253 -7.56 7.52 -15.74
CA VAL A 253 -8.92 8.01 -15.98
C VAL A 253 -9.85 6.80 -16.03
N GLY A 254 -10.82 6.75 -15.12
CA GLY A 254 -11.84 5.68 -15.09
C GLY A 254 -12.70 5.69 -16.36
N ALA A 255 -13.11 4.51 -16.81
CA ALA A 255 -13.96 4.35 -18.00
C ALA A 255 -15.44 4.64 -17.71
N GLY A 256 -15.81 4.79 -16.44
CA GLY A 256 -17.17 5.04 -16.01
C GLY A 256 -18.04 3.79 -16.06
N ILE A 257 -17.50 2.62 -15.76
CA ILE A 257 -18.27 1.36 -15.78
C ILE A 257 -19.54 1.43 -14.90
N GLU A 258 -19.50 2.24 -13.85
CA GLU A 258 -20.62 2.54 -12.96
C GLU A 258 -21.85 3.12 -13.70
N THR A 259 -21.64 3.87 -14.78
CA THR A 259 -22.76 4.42 -15.58
C THR A 259 -23.35 3.39 -16.53
N ARG A 260 -22.61 2.31 -16.82
CA ARG A 260 -23.02 1.23 -17.73
C ARG A 260 -23.60 0.03 -16.99
N LEU A 261 -23.19 -0.19 -15.74
CA LEU A 261 -23.63 -1.28 -14.88
C LEU A 261 -24.18 -0.68 -13.56
N PRO A 262 -25.46 -0.27 -13.50
CA PRO A 262 -26.00 0.52 -12.38
C PRO A 262 -25.95 -0.19 -11.02
N TRP A 263 -25.93 -1.53 -11.00
CA TRP A 263 -25.78 -2.31 -9.78
C TRP A 263 -24.38 -2.21 -9.17
N VAL A 264 -23.35 -1.79 -9.91
CA VAL A 264 -21.99 -1.55 -9.36
C VAL A 264 -22.04 -0.44 -8.29
N VAL A 265 -22.79 0.64 -8.56
CA VAL A 265 -22.97 1.75 -7.60
C VAL A 265 -23.80 1.29 -6.39
N ARG A 266 -24.90 0.56 -6.63
CA ARG A 266 -25.76 0.04 -5.56
C ARG A 266 -25.00 -0.89 -4.60
N ALA A 267 -24.08 -1.69 -5.12
CA ALA A 267 -23.23 -2.57 -4.32
C ALA A 267 -22.19 -1.80 -3.48
N ARG A 268 -21.77 -0.61 -3.93
CA ARG A 268 -20.82 0.26 -3.20
C ARG A 268 -21.48 0.97 -2.02
N ASP A 269 -22.73 1.40 -2.17
CA ASP A 269 -23.39 2.30 -1.22
C ASP A 269 -24.27 1.57 -0.16
N GLY A 270 -24.48 0.25 -0.29
CA GLY A 270 -25.39 -0.53 0.55
C GLY A 270 -24.76 -1.31 1.72
N LEU A 271 -25.41 -1.30 2.89
CA LEU A 271 -25.00 -1.98 4.15
C LEU A 271 -24.87 -3.53 4.08
N TYR A 272 -25.08 -4.17 2.93
CA TYR A 272 -24.77 -5.58 2.65
C TYR A 272 -23.34 -5.75 2.06
N LEU A 273 -22.46 -4.83 2.43
CA LEU A 273 -21.14 -4.55 1.85
C LEU A 273 -20.23 -5.76 1.69
N TYR A 274 -20.23 -6.70 2.64
CA TYR A 274 -19.19 -7.73 2.63
C TYR A 274 -19.42 -8.81 1.58
N ALA A 275 -20.66 -9.29 1.38
CA ALA A 275 -20.93 -10.34 0.40
C ALA A 275 -20.90 -9.82 -1.04
N TYR A 276 -21.46 -8.62 -1.26
CA TYR A 276 -21.57 -8.03 -2.60
C TYR A 276 -20.26 -7.40 -3.09
N ALA A 277 -19.54 -6.63 -2.27
CA ALA A 277 -18.23 -6.13 -2.68
C ALA A 277 -17.23 -7.29 -2.86
N TYR A 278 -17.37 -8.36 -2.07
CA TYR A 278 -16.61 -9.59 -2.30
C TYR A 278 -17.01 -10.27 -3.60
N ALA A 279 -18.30 -10.35 -3.94
CA ALA A 279 -18.76 -10.87 -5.22
C ALA A 279 -18.23 -10.05 -6.40
N LEU A 280 -18.32 -8.71 -6.36
CA LEU A 280 -17.77 -7.84 -7.42
C LEU A 280 -16.27 -7.98 -7.60
N ARG A 281 -15.55 -8.20 -6.49
CA ARG A 281 -14.11 -8.43 -6.49
C ARG A 281 -13.73 -9.83 -6.95
N GLN A 282 -14.51 -10.84 -6.58
CA GLN A 282 -14.39 -12.23 -7.06
C GLN A 282 -14.67 -12.31 -8.55
N ILE A 283 -15.67 -11.56 -9.02
CA ILE A 283 -16.05 -11.44 -10.42
C ILE A 283 -15.08 -10.49 -11.15
N GLY A 284 -14.25 -9.68 -10.47
CA GLY A 284 -13.23 -8.86 -11.13
C GLY A 284 -13.76 -7.65 -11.93
N VAL A 285 -14.99 -7.18 -11.68
CA VAL A 285 -15.60 -6.06 -12.42
C VAL A 285 -14.88 -4.73 -12.12
N VAL A 286 -14.48 -4.56 -10.87
CA VAL A 286 -13.64 -3.44 -10.42
C VAL A 286 -12.53 -4.03 -9.56
N CYS A 287 -11.28 -3.68 -9.86
CA CYS A 287 -10.16 -4.03 -9.00
C CYS A 287 -9.78 -2.82 -8.15
N GLY A 288 -10.05 -2.91 -6.84
CA GLY A 288 -9.51 -2.05 -5.80
C GLY A 288 -8.93 -2.95 -4.72
N TYR A 289 -7.69 -3.43 -4.89
CA TYR A 289 -7.07 -4.32 -3.91
C TYR A 289 -6.17 -3.57 -2.93
N ASN A 290 -6.73 -3.21 -1.76
CA ASN A 290 -5.95 -2.84 -0.58
C ASN A 290 -6.02 -3.98 0.45
N PRO A 291 -4.98 -4.82 0.60
CA PRO A 291 -4.98 -5.95 1.54
C PRO A 291 -5.05 -5.54 3.02
N PHE A 292 -4.87 -4.26 3.34
CA PHE A 292 -4.75 -3.75 4.70
C PHE A 292 -5.72 -2.61 5.04
N LYS A 293 -6.58 -2.19 4.11
CA LYS A 293 -7.80 -1.46 4.49
C LYS A 293 -8.78 -2.54 4.92
N ARG A 294 -8.81 -2.83 6.23
CA ARG A 294 -10.07 -3.28 6.81
C ARG A 294 -10.96 -2.04 6.76
N ASP A 295 -12.02 -2.09 5.98
CA ASP A 295 -13.06 -1.06 6.03
C ASP A 295 -13.80 -1.24 7.37
N TRP A 296 -13.29 -0.56 8.41
CA TRP A 296 -14.00 -0.26 9.65
C TRP A 296 -14.01 1.26 9.85
#